data_AF-A0A5M9J0L8-F1
#
_entry.id   AF-A0A5M9J0L8-F1
#
_cell.length_a   1.000
_cell.length_b   1.000
_cell.length_c   1.000
_cell.angle_alpha   90.00
_cell.angle_beta   90.00
_cell.angle_gamma   90.00
#
_symmetry.space_group_name_H-M   'P 1'
#
loop_
_entity.id
_entity.type
_entity.pdbx_description
1 polymer ?
#
loop_
_entity_poly.entity_id
_entity_poly.type
_entity_poly.pdbx_seq_one_letter_code
_entity_poly.pdbx_strand_id
1 'polypeptide(L)'
;MFSLTRYTAPCPEPINSQILQMVVDNLTDISSVALPPSNLLYTIYQYAIGFEVHLYLEALGGSKGIAVELVVAMEDEQVIGFCLYLPMKDDPQACGIAFMAVQAGFRRQGVARGMLQDVLARYPHAELACAVEKVPVFEAMGFQVRAARDTQVLMNTRGYASDGLMGVLDVASIYSSLEVRQIHTYLLQKHGKRAMVDAEKQRDRHLDQLARKVQLFVAGR
;
A
#
# COMPACT_ATOMS: atom_id res chain seq x y z
N MET A 1 8.93 -23.61 -2.58
CA MET A 1 8.79 -22.99 -3.93
C MET A 1 7.40 -22.39 -3.94
N PHE A 2 7.27 -21.10 -4.21
CA PHE A 2 5.98 -20.43 -4.13
C PHE A 2 5.24 -20.48 -5.47
N SER A 3 3.91 -20.43 -5.42
CA SER A 3 3.03 -20.26 -6.57
C SER A 3 2.41 -18.86 -6.58
N LEU A 4 1.97 -18.41 -7.74
CA LEU A 4 1.27 -17.14 -7.90
C LEU A 4 -0.16 -17.41 -8.35
N THR A 5 -1.12 -16.82 -7.65
CA THR A 5 -2.54 -16.91 -7.98
C THR A 5 -3.09 -15.52 -8.20
N ARG A 6 -3.78 -15.32 -9.33
CA ARG A 6 -4.46 -14.06 -9.65
C ARG A 6 -5.92 -14.15 -9.25
N TYR A 7 -6.42 -13.09 -8.62
CA TYR A 7 -7.83 -12.91 -8.30
C TYR A 7 -8.35 -11.67 -9.05
N THR A 8 -9.29 -11.92 -9.96
CA THR A 8 -10.09 -10.89 -10.65
C THR A 8 -11.54 -10.89 -10.15
N ALA A 9 -11.81 -11.64 -9.09
CA ALA A 9 -13.08 -11.79 -8.39
C ALA A 9 -12.77 -12.00 -6.89
N PRO A 10 -13.74 -11.85 -5.98
CA PRO A 10 -13.52 -12.01 -4.55
C PRO A 10 -12.78 -13.32 -4.22
N CYS A 11 -11.68 -13.21 -3.48
CA CYS A 11 -10.88 -14.36 -3.06
C CYS A 11 -11.54 -15.11 -1.89
N PRO A 12 -11.21 -16.40 -1.68
CA PRO A 12 -11.68 -17.16 -0.52
C PRO A 12 -11.35 -16.49 0.81
N GLU A 13 -12.24 -16.59 1.78
CA GLU A 13 -12.11 -15.93 3.09
C GLU A 13 -10.80 -16.24 3.84
N PRO A 14 -10.24 -17.48 3.81
CA PRO A 14 -8.94 -17.76 4.41
C PRO A 14 -7.79 -16.94 3.81
N ILE A 15 -7.86 -16.61 2.53
CA ILE A 15 -6.84 -15.80 1.83
C ILE A 15 -7.02 -14.33 2.20
N ASN A 16 -8.26 -13.85 2.18
CA ASN A 16 -8.63 -12.49 2.61
C ASN A 16 -8.10 -12.22 4.04
N SER A 17 -8.42 -13.10 4.98
CA SER A 17 -7.96 -13.02 6.38
C SER A 17 -6.42 -12.96 6.50
N GLN A 18 -5.69 -13.80 5.76
CA GLN A 18 -4.22 -13.78 5.78
C GLN A 18 -3.62 -12.51 5.17
N ILE A 19 -4.23 -11.97 4.11
CA ILE A 19 -3.81 -10.68 3.53
C ILE A 19 -4.00 -9.55 4.54
N LEU A 20 -5.17 -9.48 5.19
CA LEU A 20 -5.45 -8.46 6.20
C LEU A 20 -4.49 -8.56 7.40
N GLN A 21 -4.16 -9.77 7.85
CA GLN A 21 -3.14 -9.97 8.88
C GLN A 21 -1.77 -9.45 8.40
N MET A 22 -1.37 -9.74 7.17
CA MET A 22 -0.11 -9.24 6.60
C MET A 22 -0.08 -7.71 6.51
N VAL A 23 -1.19 -7.07 6.18
CA VAL A 23 -1.34 -5.60 6.17
C VAL A 23 -1.10 -5.03 7.56
N VAL A 24 -1.73 -5.61 8.58
CA VAL A 24 -1.58 -5.22 9.99
C VAL A 24 -0.13 -5.35 10.47
N ASP A 25 0.54 -6.44 10.08
CA ASP A 25 1.93 -6.73 10.46
C ASP A 25 2.96 -5.84 9.73
N ASN A 26 2.61 -5.32 8.55
CA ASN A 26 3.52 -4.55 7.68
C ASN A 26 3.08 -3.09 7.51
N LEU A 27 2.19 -2.57 8.37
CA LEU A 27 1.58 -1.23 8.22
C LEU A 27 2.60 -0.13 7.91
N THR A 28 3.67 -0.05 8.69
CA THR A 28 4.72 0.97 8.54
C THR A 28 5.37 0.90 7.15
N ASP A 29 5.55 -0.31 6.62
CA ASP A 29 6.22 -0.53 5.33
C ASP A 29 5.29 -0.19 4.15
N ILE A 30 3.97 -0.39 4.27
CA ILE A 30 3.02 -0.26 3.16
C ILE A 30 2.26 1.08 3.15
N SER A 31 2.17 1.76 4.29
CA SER A 31 1.46 3.03 4.41
C SER A 31 2.32 4.20 3.92
N SER A 32 1.70 5.18 3.26
CA SER A 32 2.34 6.47 2.95
C SER A 32 2.69 7.28 4.21
N VAL A 33 2.00 7.05 5.33
CA VAL A 33 2.27 7.73 6.59
C VAL A 33 3.48 7.12 7.31
N ALA A 34 3.78 5.84 7.04
CA ALA A 34 4.90 5.07 7.61
C ALA A 34 5.09 5.26 9.12
N LEU A 35 3.98 5.38 9.86
CA LEU A 35 4.01 5.72 11.28
C LEU A 35 4.61 4.56 12.10
N PRO A 36 5.57 4.81 12.99
CA PRO A 36 6.16 3.75 13.80
C PRO A 36 5.17 3.26 14.88
N PRO A 37 5.26 1.99 15.31
CA PRO A 37 4.41 1.42 16.39
C PRO A 37 4.47 2.17 17.73
N SER A 38 5.51 2.98 17.95
CA SER A 38 5.67 3.79 19.16
C SER A 38 4.77 5.03 19.21
N ASN A 39 4.18 5.46 18.10
CA ASN A 39 3.27 6.60 18.08
C ASN A 39 1.86 6.15 18.50
N LEU A 40 1.20 6.90 19.40
CA LEU A 40 -0.13 6.54 19.90
C LEU A 40 -1.21 6.46 18.81
N LEU A 41 -1.05 7.19 17.70
CA LEU A 41 -1.98 7.16 16.58
C LEU A 41 -1.82 5.90 15.71
N TYR A 42 -0.81 5.06 15.95
CA TYR A 42 -0.53 3.86 15.16
C TYR A 42 -1.76 2.96 15.02
N THR A 43 -2.51 2.73 16.10
CA THR A 43 -3.70 1.87 16.07
C THR A 43 -4.82 2.44 15.19
N ILE A 44 -4.95 3.76 15.08
CA ILE A 44 -5.92 4.40 14.18
C ILE A 44 -5.53 4.09 12.72
N TYR A 45 -4.26 4.29 12.37
CA TYR A 45 -3.78 4.00 11.02
C TYR A 45 -3.79 2.50 10.70
N GLN A 46 -3.53 1.65 11.69
CA GLN A 46 -3.61 0.20 11.55
C GLN A 46 -5.02 -0.24 11.17
N TYR A 47 -6.04 0.29 11.85
CA TYR A 47 -7.43 0.06 11.49
C TYR A 47 -7.77 0.64 10.12
N ALA A 48 -7.42 1.90 9.87
CA ALA A 48 -7.80 2.61 8.65
C ALA A 48 -7.23 1.94 7.39
N ILE A 49 -5.95 1.58 7.39
CA ILE A 49 -5.31 0.89 6.26
C ILE A 49 -5.81 -0.55 6.12
N GLY A 50 -6.01 -1.26 7.24
CA GLY A 50 -6.63 -2.59 7.22
C GLY A 50 -8.01 -2.57 6.56
N PHE A 51 -8.83 -1.58 6.92
CA PHE A 51 -10.16 -1.40 6.36
C PHE A 51 -10.13 -0.93 4.90
N GLU A 52 -9.21 -0.04 4.53
CA GLU A 52 -8.99 0.35 3.13
C GLU A 52 -8.68 -0.87 2.24
N VAL A 53 -7.72 -1.71 2.66
CA VAL A 53 -7.39 -2.92 1.92
C VAL A 53 -8.59 -3.87 1.87
N HIS A 54 -9.32 -4.03 2.97
CA HIS A 54 -10.55 -4.82 2.98
C HIS A 54 -11.57 -4.32 1.94
N LEU A 55 -11.79 -3.01 1.84
CA LEU A 55 -12.69 -2.43 0.84
C LEU A 55 -12.21 -2.65 -0.59
N TYR A 56 -10.90 -2.62 -0.84
CA TYR A 56 -10.35 -2.98 -2.16
C TYR A 56 -10.55 -4.48 -2.47
N LEU A 57 -10.40 -5.35 -1.48
CA LEU A 57 -10.66 -6.79 -1.63
C LEU A 57 -12.14 -7.07 -1.91
N GLU A 58 -13.06 -6.34 -1.27
CA GLU A 58 -14.50 -6.39 -1.60
C GLU A 58 -14.79 -5.89 -3.03
N ALA A 59 -14.01 -4.92 -3.51
CA ALA A 59 -14.14 -4.33 -4.84
C ALA A 59 -13.57 -5.22 -5.96
N LEU A 60 -12.90 -6.34 -5.65
CA LEU A 60 -12.44 -7.31 -6.64
C LEU A 60 -13.59 -7.72 -7.57
N GLY A 61 -13.31 -7.74 -8.87
CA GLY A 61 -14.33 -8.01 -9.90
C GLY A 61 -15.22 -6.83 -10.26
N GLY A 62 -14.90 -5.62 -9.79
CA GLY A 62 -15.56 -4.38 -10.24
C GLY A 62 -16.87 -4.04 -9.52
N SER A 63 -17.21 -4.77 -8.46
CA SER A 63 -18.48 -4.65 -7.72
C SER A 63 -18.76 -3.25 -7.15
N LYS A 64 -17.71 -2.46 -6.90
CA LYS A 64 -17.78 -1.11 -6.31
C LYS A 64 -17.51 0.01 -7.34
N GLY A 65 -17.56 -0.30 -8.64
CA GLY A 65 -17.34 0.69 -9.71
C GLY A 65 -15.87 1.08 -9.95
N ILE A 66 -14.93 0.39 -9.30
CA ILE A 66 -13.49 0.51 -9.51
C ILE A 66 -12.92 -0.84 -9.97
N ALA A 67 -11.95 -0.82 -10.88
CA ALA A 67 -11.24 -2.01 -11.29
C ALA A 67 -10.13 -2.32 -10.27
N VAL A 68 -10.24 -3.47 -9.62
CA VAL A 68 -9.23 -3.97 -8.67
C VAL A 68 -8.88 -5.38 -9.07
N GLU A 69 -7.58 -5.65 -9.15
CA GLU A 69 -7.03 -6.98 -9.38
C GLU A 69 -5.96 -7.26 -8.31
N LEU A 70 -5.73 -8.55 -8.04
CA LEU A 70 -4.85 -9.01 -6.97
C LEU A 70 -3.98 -10.17 -7.46
N VAL A 71 -2.69 -10.12 -7.17
CA VAL A 71 -1.79 -11.28 -7.24
C VAL A 71 -1.43 -11.68 -5.82
N VAL A 72 -1.55 -12.97 -5.52
CA VAL A 72 -1.16 -13.56 -4.23
C VAL A 72 -0.04 -14.57 -4.47
N ALA A 73 1.03 -14.46 -3.68
CA ALA A 73 2.06 -15.47 -3.60
C ALA A 73 1.75 -16.43 -2.45
N MET A 74 1.74 -17.73 -2.76
CA MET A 74 1.39 -18.80 -1.84
C MET A 74 2.56 -19.77 -1.69
N GLU A 75 2.80 -20.25 -0.47
CA GLU A 75 3.54 -21.49 -0.25
C GLU A 75 2.60 -22.44 0.52
N ASP A 76 2.28 -23.57 -0.11
CA ASP A 76 1.19 -24.45 0.32
C ASP A 76 -0.14 -23.68 0.48
N GLU A 77 -0.71 -23.66 1.70
CA GLU A 77 -1.94 -22.92 2.03
C GLU A 77 -1.69 -21.54 2.64
N GLN A 78 -0.41 -21.13 2.76
CA GLN A 78 0.00 -19.90 3.40
C GLN A 78 0.22 -18.77 2.39
N VAL A 79 -0.40 -17.63 2.64
CA VAL A 79 -0.13 -16.37 1.92
C VAL A 79 1.21 -15.82 2.39
N ILE A 80 2.20 -15.78 1.50
CA ILE A 80 3.55 -15.27 1.79
C ILE A 80 3.82 -13.90 1.15
N GLY A 81 2.94 -13.45 0.25
CA GLY A 81 2.95 -12.09 -0.28
C GLY A 81 1.68 -11.78 -1.05
N PHE A 82 1.41 -10.48 -1.24
CA PHE A 82 0.33 -10.02 -2.11
C PHE A 82 0.72 -8.73 -2.84
N CYS A 83 0.09 -8.50 -3.98
CA CYS A 83 0.18 -7.29 -4.78
C CYS A 83 -1.21 -6.91 -5.26
N LEU A 84 -1.76 -5.84 -4.70
CA LEU A 84 -3.05 -5.26 -5.05
C LEU A 84 -2.82 -4.07 -5.99
N TYR A 85 -3.48 -4.09 -7.13
CA TYR A 85 -3.27 -3.10 -8.18
C TYR A 85 -4.57 -2.72 -8.89
N LEU A 86 -4.55 -1.53 -9.47
CA LEU A 86 -5.70 -0.82 -10.03
C LEU A 86 -5.44 -0.58 -11.51
N PRO A 87 -6.04 -1.39 -12.41
CA PRO A 87 -6.01 -1.11 -13.84
C PRO A 87 -6.59 0.28 -14.15
N MET A 88 -6.01 0.98 -15.12
CA MET A 88 -6.49 2.29 -15.53
C MET A 88 -7.63 2.17 -16.54
N LYS A 89 -8.68 3.00 -16.39
CA LYS A 89 -9.92 2.89 -17.17
C LYS A 89 -9.72 3.10 -18.68
N ASP A 90 -8.82 4.03 -19.04
CA ASP A 90 -8.63 4.49 -20.42
C ASP A 90 -7.22 4.16 -20.96
N ASP A 91 -6.43 3.39 -20.21
CA ASP A 91 -5.14 2.85 -20.64
C ASP A 91 -5.06 1.35 -20.29
N PRO A 92 -5.38 0.45 -21.25
CA PRO A 92 -5.44 -0.99 -20.99
C PRO A 92 -4.07 -1.61 -20.73
N GLN A 93 -2.99 -0.88 -20.97
CA GLN A 93 -1.63 -1.34 -20.68
C GLN A 93 -1.13 -0.83 -19.33
N ALA A 94 -1.90 0.02 -18.63
CA ALA A 94 -1.47 0.66 -17.41
C ALA A 94 -2.22 0.24 -16.16
N CYS A 95 -1.48 0.18 -15.05
CA CYS A 95 -2.03 -0.03 -13.72
C CYS A 95 -1.24 0.70 -12.65
N GLY A 96 -1.91 1.08 -11.56
CA GLY A 96 -1.26 1.53 -10.32
C GLY A 96 -1.11 0.40 -9.32
N ILE A 97 0.07 0.21 -8.74
CA ILE A 97 0.24 -0.68 -7.59
C ILE A 97 -0.19 0.09 -6.33
N ALA A 98 -1.29 -0.33 -5.71
CA ALA A 98 -1.85 0.31 -4.52
C ALA A 98 -1.17 -0.22 -3.24
N PHE A 99 -1.08 -1.55 -3.10
CA PHE A 99 -0.45 -2.19 -1.94
C PHE A 99 0.36 -3.41 -2.37
N MET A 100 1.55 -3.56 -1.79
CA MET A 100 2.34 -4.77 -1.95
C MET A 100 3.08 -5.08 -0.66
N ALA A 101 3.00 -6.33 -0.21
CA ALA A 101 3.74 -6.82 0.94
C ALA A 101 4.26 -8.24 0.71
N VAL A 102 5.37 -8.55 1.39
CA VAL A 102 5.93 -9.90 1.48
C VAL A 102 6.23 -10.15 2.94
N GLN A 103 5.78 -11.30 3.44
CA GLN A 103 6.01 -11.73 4.80
C GLN A 103 7.52 -11.75 5.10
N ALA A 104 7.92 -11.31 6.30
CA ALA A 104 9.32 -11.02 6.63
C ALA A 104 10.28 -12.20 6.34
N GLY A 105 9.88 -13.43 6.67
CA GLY A 105 10.67 -14.64 6.41
C GLY A 105 10.90 -14.97 4.93
N PHE A 106 10.05 -14.45 4.05
CA PHE A 106 10.08 -14.71 2.61
C PHE A 106 10.67 -13.55 1.77
N ARG A 107 11.12 -12.48 2.45
CA ARG A 107 11.80 -11.36 1.80
C ARG A 107 13.14 -11.82 1.20
N ARG A 108 13.53 -11.19 0.09
CA ARG A 108 14.75 -11.51 -0.68
C ARG A 108 14.78 -12.91 -1.31
N GLN A 109 13.65 -13.62 -1.35
CA GLN A 109 13.51 -14.91 -2.03
C GLN A 109 12.85 -14.80 -3.41
N GLY A 110 12.76 -13.59 -3.97
CA GLY A 110 12.16 -13.35 -5.29
C GLY A 110 10.63 -13.21 -5.30
N VAL A 111 9.94 -13.31 -4.16
CA VAL A 111 8.47 -13.23 -4.08
C VAL A 111 7.91 -11.93 -4.67
N ALA A 112 8.40 -10.76 -4.20
CA ALA A 112 7.98 -9.46 -4.73
C ALA A 112 8.27 -9.31 -6.23
N ARG A 113 9.43 -9.82 -6.69
CA ARG A 113 9.80 -9.81 -8.11
C ARG A 113 8.83 -10.66 -8.93
N GLY A 114 8.49 -11.85 -8.45
CA GLY A 114 7.54 -12.75 -9.12
C GLY A 114 6.16 -12.11 -9.26
N MET A 115 5.63 -11.55 -8.18
CA MET A 115 4.33 -10.85 -8.21
C MET A 115 4.34 -9.66 -9.18
N LEU A 116 5.39 -8.85 -9.19
CA LEU A 116 5.48 -7.70 -10.10
C LEU A 116 5.66 -8.13 -11.56
N GLN A 117 6.47 -9.16 -11.84
CA GLN A 117 6.59 -9.70 -13.19
C GLN A 117 5.25 -10.23 -13.71
N ASP A 118 4.47 -10.85 -12.83
CA ASP A 118 3.14 -11.36 -13.13
C ASP A 118 2.14 -10.24 -13.47
N VAL A 119 2.21 -9.10 -12.77
CA VAL A 119 1.45 -7.88 -13.10
C VAL A 119 1.94 -7.26 -14.41
N LEU A 120 3.26 -7.09 -14.58
CA LEU A 120 3.87 -6.44 -15.75
C LEU A 120 3.69 -7.22 -17.05
N ALA A 121 3.51 -8.54 -16.97
CA ALA A 121 3.14 -9.36 -18.13
C ALA A 121 1.76 -8.97 -18.70
N ARG A 122 0.86 -8.42 -17.87
CA ARG A 122 -0.48 -7.97 -18.25
C ARG A 122 -0.54 -6.46 -18.49
N TYR A 123 0.11 -5.69 -17.62
CA TYR A 123 0.17 -4.23 -17.68
C TYR A 123 1.63 -3.78 -17.78
N PRO A 124 2.17 -3.66 -19.00
CA PRO A 124 3.56 -3.25 -19.20
C PRO A 124 3.88 -1.85 -18.64
N HIS A 125 2.86 -1.03 -18.36
CA HIS A 125 2.98 0.27 -17.72
C HIS A 125 2.47 0.21 -16.27
N ALA A 126 3.36 -0.04 -15.30
CA ALA A 126 3.00 0.05 -13.89
C ALA A 126 3.47 1.36 -13.29
N GLU A 127 2.63 1.98 -12.44
CA GLU A 127 2.97 3.12 -11.60
C GLU A 127 2.87 2.72 -10.13
N LEU A 128 3.78 3.21 -9.29
CA LEU A 128 3.73 3.00 -7.84
C LEU A 128 4.35 4.18 -7.10
N ALA A 129 3.98 4.33 -5.83
CA ALA A 129 4.63 5.24 -4.91
C ALA A 129 5.27 4.43 -3.77
N CYS A 130 6.52 4.74 -3.42
CA CYS A 130 7.24 4.00 -2.39
C CYS A 130 8.15 4.89 -1.53
N ALA A 131 8.53 4.39 -0.36
CA ALA A 131 9.56 5.03 0.46
C ALA A 131 10.92 5.03 -0.27
N VAL A 132 11.76 6.04 0.02
CA VAL A 132 13.09 6.22 -0.60
C VAL A 132 13.95 4.94 -0.51
N GLU A 133 13.87 4.23 0.60
CA GLU A 133 14.60 2.99 0.87
C GLU A 133 14.26 1.86 -0.09
N LYS A 134 13.06 1.88 -0.67
CA LYS A 134 12.58 0.85 -1.60
C LYS A 134 12.91 1.17 -3.06
N VAL A 135 13.35 2.39 -3.37
CA VAL A 135 13.68 2.80 -4.75
C VAL A 135 14.68 1.84 -5.42
N PRO A 136 15.83 1.48 -4.81
CA PRO A 136 16.78 0.58 -5.48
C PRO A 136 16.19 -0.81 -5.80
N VAL A 137 15.23 -1.28 -4.99
CA VAL A 137 14.55 -2.55 -5.22
C VAL A 137 13.66 -2.48 -6.44
N PHE A 138 12.91 -1.39 -6.61
CA PHE A 138 12.04 -1.19 -7.77
C PHE A 138 12.83 -0.83 -9.04
N GLU A 139 13.93 -0.09 -8.93
CA GLU A 139 14.84 0.16 -10.06
C GLU A 139 15.40 -1.14 -10.62
N ALA A 140 15.80 -2.08 -9.76
CA ALA A 140 16.24 -3.41 -10.16
C ALA A 140 15.12 -4.27 -10.81
N MET A 141 13.87 -3.81 -10.76
CA MET A 141 12.71 -4.44 -11.40
C MET A 141 12.22 -3.65 -12.63
N GLY A 142 12.96 -2.64 -13.07
CA GLY A 142 12.67 -1.87 -14.29
C GLY A 142 11.82 -0.61 -14.07
N PHE A 143 11.59 -0.20 -12.83
CA PHE A 143 10.95 1.09 -12.53
C PHE A 143 11.97 2.22 -12.58
N GLN A 144 11.50 3.41 -12.90
CA GLN A 144 12.28 4.65 -12.98
C GLN A 144 11.66 5.68 -12.05
N VAL A 145 12.50 6.48 -11.39
CA VAL A 145 12.06 7.61 -10.56
C VAL A 145 11.45 8.69 -11.45
N ARG A 146 10.28 9.21 -11.06
CA ARG A 146 9.55 10.25 -11.82
C ARG A 146 9.41 11.55 -11.06
N ALA A 147 8.93 11.47 -9.83
CA ALA A 147 8.63 12.66 -9.04
C ALA A 147 8.62 12.35 -7.55
N ALA A 148 8.69 13.41 -6.76
CA ALA A 148 8.27 13.38 -5.36
C ALA A 148 6.75 13.50 -5.29
N ARG A 149 6.09 12.65 -4.51
CA ARG A 149 4.66 12.76 -4.17
C ARG A 149 4.49 12.59 -2.68
N ASP A 150 4.20 13.69 -1.99
CA ASP A 150 4.06 13.74 -0.54
C ASP A 150 5.28 13.11 0.16
N THR A 151 5.08 12.01 0.87
CA THR A 151 6.10 11.24 1.60
C THR A 151 6.70 10.08 0.80
N GLN A 152 6.39 9.98 -0.49
CA GLN A 152 6.78 8.85 -1.34
C GLN A 152 7.41 9.29 -2.67
N VAL A 153 8.28 8.44 -3.22
CA VAL A 153 8.85 8.56 -4.55
C VAL A 153 7.88 7.90 -5.54
N LEU A 154 7.38 8.68 -6.49
CA LEU A 154 6.60 8.17 -7.62
C LEU A 154 7.55 7.51 -8.62
N MET A 155 7.26 6.28 -8.99
CA MET A 155 8.03 5.49 -9.94
C MET A 155 7.12 4.84 -10.98
N ASN A 156 7.63 4.61 -12.19
CA ASN A 156 6.90 3.92 -13.25
C ASN A 156 7.82 3.06 -14.13
N THR A 157 7.27 2.14 -14.91
CA THR A 157 8.05 1.31 -15.85
C THR A 157 8.27 1.93 -17.23
N ARG A 158 7.62 3.07 -17.52
CA ARG A 158 7.69 3.77 -18.81
C ARG A 158 8.26 5.18 -18.67
N GLY A 159 8.85 5.71 -19.74
CA GLY A 159 9.39 7.08 -19.75
C GLY A 159 8.33 8.20 -19.69
N TYR A 160 7.04 7.87 -19.64
CA TYR A 160 5.89 8.77 -19.61
C TYR A 160 4.88 8.30 -18.56
N ALA A 161 4.07 9.21 -18.03
CA ALA A 161 2.94 8.87 -17.17
C ALA A 161 1.75 8.45 -18.04
N SER A 162 0.87 7.61 -17.51
CA SER A 162 -0.36 7.29 -18.25
C SER A 162 -1.35 8.44 -18.16
N ASP A 163 -2.08 8.69 -19.25
CA ASP A 163 -3.22 9.61 -19.26
C ASP A 163 -4.51 8.95 -18.72
N GLY A 164 -4.43 7.66 -18.33
CA GLY A 164 -5.55 6.88 -17.84
C GLY A 164 -5.99 7.29 -16.43
N LEU A 165 -7.30 7.19 -16.17
CA LEU A 165 -7.86 7.43 -14.85
C LEU A 165 -7.75 6.19 -13.96
N MET A 166 -7.17 6.36 -12.78
CA MET A 166 -7.10 5.34 -11.73
C MET A 166 -8.24 5.52 -10.73
N GLY A 167 -9.10 4.50 -10.61
CA GLY A 167 -10.19 4.51 -9.63
C GLY A 167 -9.66 4.20 -8.22
N VAL A 168 -9.54 5.22 -7.37
CA VAL A 168 -9.10 5.09 -5.98
C VAL A 168 -10.32 5.21 -5.06
N LEU A 169 -10.35 4.43 -3.97
CA LEU A 169 -11.40 4.56 -2.96
C LEU A 169 -11.32 5.90 -2.23
N ASP A 170 -12.47 6.44 -1.82
CA ASP A 170 -12.51 7.58 -0.91
C ASP A 170 -12.18 7.14 0.52
N VAL A 171 -10.89 7.18 0.83
CA VAL A 171 -10.34 6.84 2.15
C VAL A 171 -10.65 7.88 3.23
N ALA A 172 -11.04 9.11 2.88
CA ALA A 172 -11.34 10.14 3.87
C ALA A 172 -12.56 9.75 4.72
N SER A 173 -13.52 9.06 4.10
CA SER A 173 -14.68 8.51 4.77
C SER A 173 -14.32 7.53 5.90
N ILE A 174 -13.24 6.75 5.75
CA ILE A 174 -12.75 5.79 6.74
C ILE A 174 -12.34 6.50 8.03
N TYR A 175 -11.58 7.60 7.93
CA TYR A 175 -11.14 8.36 9.10
C TYR A 175 -12.29 9.06 9.83
N SER A 176 -13.43 9.21 9.15
CA SER A 176 -14.65 9.77 9.73
C SER A 176 -15.59 8.71 10.35
N SER A 177 -15.27 7.41 10.24
CA SER A 177 -16.12 6.30 10.67
C SER A 177 -16.33 6.25 12.18
N LEU A 178 -17.35 5.51 12.61
CA LEU A 178 -17.66 5.34 14.03
C LEU A 178 -16.51 4.62 14.76
N GLU A 179 -15.94 3.61 14.13
CA GLU A 179 -14.86 2.77 14.66
C GLU A 179 -13.60 3.60 14.90
N VAL A 180 -13.21 4.44 13.94
CA VAL A 180 -12.05 5.35 14.10
C VAL A 180 -12.30 6.34 15.25
N ARG A 181 -13.52 6.90 15.36
CA ARG A 181 -13.87 7.79 16.48
C ARG A 181 -13.84 7.06 17.83
N GLN A 182 -14.25 5.79 17.88
CA GLN A 182 -14.20 4.97 19.08
C GLN A 182 -12.75 4.67 19.49
N ILE A 183 -11.88 4.28 18.55
CA ILE A 183 -10.45 4.08 18.80
C ILE A 183 -9.82 5.38 19.31
N HIS A 184 -10.10 6.50 18.66
CA HIS A 184 -9.61 7.81 19.10
C HIS A 184 -10.09 8.17 20.51
N THR A 185 -11.37 7.94 20.81
CA THR A 185 -11.95 8.21 22.14
C THR A 185 -11.30 7.33 23.20
N TYR A 186 -11.08 6.04 22.90
CA TYR A 186 -10.38 5.11 23.79
C TYR A 186 -8.95 5.57 24.07
N LEU A 187 -8.19 5.93 23.04
CA LEU A 187 -6.82 6.44 23.19
C LEU A 187 -6.79 7.73 24.02
N LEU A 188 -7.74 8.64 23.77
CA LEU A 188 -7.88 9.89 24.51
C LEU A 188 -8.18 9.64 26.00
N GLN A 189 -9.07 8.71 26.32
CA GLN A 189 -9.40 8.33 27.70
C GLN A 189 -8.21 7.67 28.41
N LYS A 190 -7.47 6.82 27.70
CA LYS A 190 -6.34 6.06 28.26
C LYS A 190 -5.07 6.90 28.46
N HIS A 191 -4.75 7.79 27.53
CA HIS A 191 -3.48 8.53 27.52
C HIS A 191 -3.63 10.02 27.83
N GLY A 192 -4.86 10.56 27.78
CA GLY A 192 -5.15 11.96 28.03
C GLY A 192 -4.86 12.87 26.83
N LYS A 193 -5.47 14.06 26.85
CA LYS A 193 -5.42 15.03 25.73
C LYS A 193 -4.00 15.46 25.37
N ARG A 194 -3.14 15.69 26.37
CA ARG A 194 -1.77 16.16 26.12
C ARG A 194 -0.94 15.14 25.33
N ALA A 195 -1.00 13.88 25.73
CA ALA A 195 -0.27 12.81 25.04
C ALA A 195 -0.77 12.61 23.60
N MET A 196 -2.08 12.73 23.36
CA MET A 196 -2.65 12.67 22.01
C MET A 196 -2.16 13.81 21.13
N VAL A 197 -2.17 15.05 21.63
CA VAL A 197 -1.63 16.22 20.90
C VAL A 197 -0.13 16.07 20.62
N ASP A 198 0.63 15.51 21.57
CA ASP A 198 2.05 15.25 21.36
C ASP A 198 2.28 14.16 20.30
N ALA A 199 1.42 13.14 20.22
CA ALA A 199 1.46 12.10 19.19
C ALA A 199 1.12 12.64 17.80
N GLU A 200 0.14 13.56 17.69
CA GLU A 200 -0.16 14.30 16.45
C GLU A 200 1.05 15.11 15.98
N LYS A 201 1.67 15.89 16.88
CA LYS A 201 2.89 16.64 16.56
C LYS A 201 4.05 15.75 16.13
N GLN A 202 4.20 14.57 16.75
CA GLN A 202 5.22 13.60 16.35
C GLN A 202 4.96 13.06 14.94
N ARG A 203 3.69 12.75 14.61
CA ARG A 203 3.30 12.35 13.26
C ARG A 203 3.61 13.46 12.26
N ASP A 204 3.21 14.69 12.52
CA ASP A 204 3.39 15.79 11.56
C ASP A 204 4.87 16.03 11.26
N ARG A 205 5.72 16.07 12.29
CA ARG A 205 7.18 16.14 12.11
C ARG A 205 7.74 14.97 11.32
N HIS A 206 7.21 13.76 11.56
CA HIS A 206 7.63 12.57 10.82
C HIS A 206 7.28 12.68 9.33
N LEU A 207 6.07 13.13 9.01
CA LEU A 207 5.64 13.35 7.63
C LEU A 207 6.48 14.43 6.93
N ASP A 208 6.76 15.55 7.61
CA ASP A 208 7.64 16.61 7.09
C ASP A 208 9.04 16.08 6.78
N GLN A 209 9.59 15.22 7.66
CA GLN A 209 10.89 14.60 7.45
C GLN A 209 10.89 13.66 6.24
N LEU A 210 9.85 12.83 6.09
CA LEU A 210 9.71 11.93 4.94
C LEU A 210 9.56 12.73 3.63
N ALA A 211 8.71 13.75 3.61
CA ALA A 211 8.50 14.60 2.44
C ALA A 211 9.79 15.31 2.03
N ARG A 212 10.51 15.89 2.99
CA ARG A 212 11.83 16.50 2.72
C ARG A 212 12.84 15.48 2.20
N LYS A 213 12.87 14.28 2.78
CA LYS A 213 13.77 13.19 2.35
C LYS A 213 13.51 12.79 0.90
N VAL A 214 12.25 12.64 0.52
CA VAL A 214 11.82 12.34 -0.84
C VAL A 214 12.21 13.45 -1.81
N GLN A 215 11.94 14.71 -1.47
CA GLN A 215 12.30 15.86 -2.30
C GLN A 215 13.81 15.92 -2.55
N LEU A 216 14.62 15.78 -1.49
CA LEU A 216 16.08 15.76 -1.60
C LEU A 216 16.58 14.58 -2.45
N PHE A 217 15.96 13.41 -2.29
CA PHE A 217 16.32 12.23 -3.08
C PHE A 217 16.04 12.42 -4.56
N VAL A 218 14.85 12.93 -4.93
CA VAL A 218 14.49 13.15 -6.33
C VAL A 218 15.29 14.29 -6.96
N ALA A 219 15.57 15.36 -6.21
CA ALA A 219 16.38 16.48 -6.71
C ALA A 219 17.86 16.12 -6.92
N GLY A 220 18.35 15.08 -6.25
CA GLY A 220 19.72 14.57 -6.40
C GLY A 220 19.90 13.52 -7.50
N ARG A 221 18.85 13.22 -8.27
CA ARG A 221 18.85 12.28 -9.41
C ARG A 221 18.99 13.03 -10.73
#